data_AF-A0A540NST7-F1
#
_entry.id   AF-A0A540NST7-F1
#
_cell.length_a   1.000
_cell.length_b   1.000
_cell.length_c   1.000
_cell.angle_alpha   90.00
_cell.angle_beta   90.00
_cell.angle_gamma   90.00
#
_symmetry.space_group_name_H-M   'P 1'
#
loop_
_entity.id
_entity.type
_entity.pdbx_description
1 polymer ?
#
loop_
_entity_poly.entity_id
_entity_poly.type
_entity_poly.pdbx_seq_one_letter_code
_entity_poly.pdbx_strand_id
1 'polypeptide(L)'
;MSKSWIRHGYNKVALIVSRAADPKKQNFPVLEGHPVTQEHAERVVESHDTIRKKDQVLKEFRIYRWSLDHPNNKPYLHSYCVDLT
;
A
#
# COMPACT_ATOMS: atom_id res chain seq x y z
N MET A 1 -43.83 -35.80 36.64
CA MET A 1 -42.37 -35.63 36.44
C MET A 1 -42.17 -34.66 35.29
N SER A 2 -41.28 -33.68 35.45
CA SER A 2 -41.16 -32.50 34.58
C SER A 2 -39.76 -32.44 33.97
N LYS A 3 -39.66 -31.75 32.82
CA LYS A 3 -38.46 -31.23 32.12
C LYS A 3 -37.79 -32.26 31.19
N SER A 4 -37.44 -31.97 29.94
CA SER A 4 -37.10 -30.70 29.30
C SER A 4 -37.28 -30.75 27.78
N TRP A 5 -37.98 -29.78 27.23
CA TRP A 5 -37.90 -29.36 25.83
C TRP A 5 -36.92 -28.17 25.74
N ILE A 6 -36.47 -27.81 24.54
CA ILE A 6 -35.55 -26.69 24.20
C ILE A 6 -34.05 -27.08 24.20
N ARG A 7 -33.64 -27.78 23.14
CA ARG A 7 -32.31 -27.61 22.54
C ARG A 7 -32.54 -27.04 21.15
N HIS A 8 -32.24 -25.76 20.92
CA HIS A 8 -31.90 -25.11 19.64
C HIS A 8 -32.18 -23.60 19.72
N GLY A 9 -31.26 -22.83 20.30
CA GLY A 9 -31.49 -21.38 20.48
C GLY A 9 -30.28 -20.46 20.42
N TYR A 10 -29.05 -20.93 20.16
CA TYR A 10 -27.86 -20.10 20.39
C TYR A 10 -27.12 -19.61 19.13
N ASN A 11 -27.59 -19.90 17.91
CA ASN A 11 -26.79 -19.65 16.69
C ASN A 11 -27.26 -18.47 15.81
N LYS A 12 -28.22 -17.64 16.24
CA LYS A 12 -28.71 -16.52 15.40
C LYS A 12 -28.29 -15.12 15.83
N VAL A 13 -27.71 -14.93 17.01
CA VAL A 13 -27.37 -13.59 17.51
C VAL A 13 -25.94 -13.16 17.14
N ALA A 14 -25.02 -14.10 16.92
CA ALA A 14 -23.66 -13.78 16.51
C ALA A 14 -23.60 -13.09 15.12
N LEU A 15 -24.49 -13.45 14.19
CA LEU A 15 -24.47 -12.93 12.82
C LEU A 15 -25.11 -11.53 12.69
N ILE A 16 -25.96 -11.13 13.63
CA ILE A 16 -26.63 -9.82 13.61
C ILE A 16 -25.76 -8.74 14.27
N VAL A 17 -24.96 -9.09 15.29
CA VAL A 17 -24.02 -8.16 15.92
C VAL A 17 -22.86 -7.80 14.97
N SER A 18 -22.46 -8.70 14.07
CA SER A 18 -21.43 -8.42 13.05
C SER A 18 -21.87 -7.42 11.97
N ARG A 19 -23.18 -7.23 11.77
CA ARG A 19 -23.73 -6.32 10.74
C ARG A 19 -23.97 -4.89 11.22
N ALA A 20 -23.86 -4.65 12.53
CA ALA A 20 -23.94 -3.32 13.13
C ALA A 20 -22.57 -2.65 13.31
N ALA A 21 -21.49 -3.28 12.84
CA ALA A 21 -20.16 -2.70 12.84
C ALA A 21 -20.00 -1.80 11.60
N ASP A 22 -19.75 -0.52 11.84
CA ASP A 22 -19.43 0.49 10.83
C ASP A 22 -18.53 -0.05 9.72
N PRO A 23 -18.80 0.24 8.43
CA PRO A 23 -17.98 -0.21 7.30
C PRO A 23 -16.52 0.29 7.38
N LYS A 24 -16.22 1.29 8.22
CA LYS A 24 -14.85 1.74 8.52
C LYS A 24 -14.04 0.76 9.38
N LYS A 25 -14.67 -0.21 10.04
CA LYS A 25 -13.99 -1.16 10.94
C LYS A 25 -13.35 -2.36 10.24
N GLN A 26 -13.54 -2.53 8.93
CA GLN A 26 -13.07 -3.73 8.24
C GLN A 26 -11.60 -3.70 7.82
N ASN A 27 -10.98 -2.52 7.66
CA ASN A 27 -9.64 -2.45 7.04
C ASN A 27 -8.50 -2.86 7.99
N PHE A 28 -8.66 -2.66 9.31
CA PHE A 28 -7.59 -2.92 10.28
C PHE A 28 -8.14 -3.42 11.64
N PRO A 29 -8.65 -4.67 11.73
CA PRO A 29 -9.26 -5.20 12.96
C PRO A 29 -8.29 -5.29 14.14
N VAL A 30 -6.99 -5.35 13.89
CA VAL A 30 -5.93 -5.36 14.94
C VAL A 30 -5.77 -3.99 15.61
N LEU A 31 -6.23 -2.90 14.97
CA LEU A 31 -6.08 -1.53 15.45
C LEU A 31 -7.34 -0.99 16.13
N GLU A 32 -8.32 -1.86 16.41
CA GLU A 32 -9.58 -1.49 17.05
C GLU A 32 -9.32 -0.92 18.46
N GLY A 33 -9.82 0.30 18.72
CA GLY A 33 -9.59 1.04 19.97
C GLY A 33 -8.47 2.08 19.92
N HIS A 34 -7.68 2.13 18.83
CA HIS A 34 -6.62 3.11 18.62
C HIS A 34 -6.86 3.95 17.34
N PRO A 35 -7.70 5.00 17.41
CA PRO A 35 -8.14 5.76 16.24
C PRO A 35 -7.00 6.40 15.44
N VAL A 36 -5.97 6.90 16.14
CA VAL A 36 -4.79 7.51 15.50
C VAL A 36 -4.00 6.49 14.67
N THR A 37 -3.89 5.26 15.15
CA THR A 37 -3.13 4.20 14.48
C THR A 37 -3.89 3.70 13.25
N GLN A 38 -5.22 3.67 13.31
CA GLN A 38 -6.06 3.32 12.16
C GLN A 38 -5.98 4.38 11.06
N GLU A 39 -6.08 5.67 11.39
CA GLU A 39 -5.90 6.75 10.41
C GLU A 39 -4.50 6.71 9.76
N HIS A 40 -3.47 6.37 10.53
CA HIS A 40 -2.12 6.23 10.01
C HIS A 40 -1.99 5.04 9.05
N ALA A 41 -2.58 3.90 9.40
CA ALA A 41 -2.59 2.72 8.55
C ALA A 41 -3.34 2.95 7.23
N GLU A 42 -4.48 3.64 7.27
CA GLU A 42 -5.25 4.06 6.08
C GLU A 42 -4.40 4.94 5.16
N ARG A 43 -3.77 6.00 5.69
CA ARG A 43 -2.88 6.87 4.89
C ARG A 43 -1.68 6.12 4.31
N VAL A 44 -1.10 5.17 5.04
CA VAL A 44 0.03 4.37 4.57
C VAL A 44 -0.40 3.50 3.38
N VAL A 45 -1.54 2.81 3.47
CA VAL A 45 -2.07 2.00 2.37
C VAL A 45 -2.40 2.85 1.14
N GLU A 46 -3.06 4.00 1.32
CA GLU A 46 -3.34 4.94 0.23
C GLU A 46 -2.05 5.44 -0.44
N SER A 47 -1.03 5.79 0.36
CA SER A 47 0.27 6.23 -0.17
C SER A 47 1.00 5.11 -0.91
N HIS A 48 0.91 3.87 -0.44
CA HIS A 48 1.57 2.73 -1.06
C HIS A 48 1.02 2.44 -2.46
N ASP A 49 -0.30 2.58 -2.65
CA ASP A 49 -0.92 2.47 -3.98
C ASP A 49 -0.51 3.60 -4.91
N THR A 50 -0.27 4.81 -4.40
CA THR A 50 0.28 5.91 -5.22
C THR A 50 1.75 5.72 -5.59
N ILE A 51 2.53 5.02 -4.75
CA ILE A 51 3.93 4.69 -5.04
C ILE A 51 4.00 3.58 -6.10
N ARG A 52 3.13 2.56 -6.00
CA ARG A 52 3.05 1.46 -6.97
C ARG A 52 2.56 1.90 -8.36
N LYS A 53 1.81 3.00 -8.44
CA LYS A 53 1.31 3.59 -9.69
C LYS A 53 2.22 4.66 -10.30
N LYS A 54 3.46 4.84 -9.80
CA LYS A 54 4.42 5.68 -10.51
C LYS A 54 4.82 4.96 -11.80
N ASP A 55 4.13 5.32 -12.87
CA ASP A 55 4.50 5.02 -14.25
C ASP A 55 6.01 5.17 -14.43
N GLN A 56 6.62 4.27 -15.22
CA GLN A 56 8.06 4.20 -15.51
C GLN A 56 8.73 5.58 -15.44
N VAL A 57 9.46 5.82 -14.35
CA VAL A 57 10.15 7.09 -14.13
C VAL A 57 11.43 7.05 -14.93
N LEU A 58 11.31 7.33 -16.23
CA LEU A 58 12.46 7.49 -17.12
C LEU A 58 13.12 8.84 -16.88
N LYS A 59 14.39 8.81 -16.45
CA LYS A 59 15.21 10.01 -16.24
C LYS A 59 16.34 10.07 -17.26
N GLU A 60 16.43 11.20 -17.95
CA GLU A 60 17.60 11.50 -18.79
C GLU A 60 18.71 12.15 -17.95
N PHE A 61 19.92 11.60 -18.08
CA PHE A 61 21.17 12.16 -17.59
C PHE A 61 22.08 12.50 -18.76
N ARG A 62 22.50 13.77 -18.85
CA ARG A 62 23.49 14.23 -19.84
C ARG A 62 24.85 14.31 -19.16
N ILE A 63 25.73 13.36 -19.48
CA ILE A 63 27.03 13.19 -18.83
C ILE A 63 28.13 13.70 -19.76
N TYR A 64 29.02 14.53 -19.24
CA TYR A 64 30.21 14.99 -19.98
C TYR A 64 31.19 13.83 -20.15
N ARG A 65 31.64 13.61 -21.40
CA ARG A 65 32.53 12.52 -21.77
C ARG A 65 33.73 13.05 -22.53
N TRP A 66 34.89 12.55 -22.12
CA TRP A 66 36.17 12.74 -22.77
C TRP A 66 37.07 11.56 -22.38
N SER A 67 37.84 11.03 -23.33
CA SER A 67 38.71 9.86 -23.09
C SER A 67 40.17 10.21 -23.35
N LEU A 68 41.04 9.73 -22.47
CA LEU A 68 42.49 9.85 -22.60
C LEU A 68 43.05 8.97 -23.73
N ASP A 69 42.36 7.90 -24.11
CA ASP A 69 42.77 7.01 -25.21
C ASP A 69 42.67 7.72 -26.58
N HIS A 70 41.81 8.73 -26.66
CA HIS A 70 41.58 9.53 -27.86
C HIS A 70 41.63 11.02 -27.51
N PRO A 71 42.82 11.55 -27.18
CA PRO A 71 42.97 12.89 -26.61
C PRO A 71 42.56 14.01 -27.58
N ASN A 72 42.62 13.75 -28.89
CA ASN A 72 42.24 14.69 -29.93
C ASN A 72 40.71 14.78 -30.14
N ASN A 73 39.93 13.87 -29.55
CA ASN A 73 38.49 13.93 -29.65
C ASN A 73 37.96 15.07 -28.79
N LYS A 74 37.07 15.88 -29.39
CA LYS A 74 36.39 16.93 -28.65
C LYS A 74 35.48 16.32 -27.59
N PRO A 75 35.49 16.85 -26.37
CA PRO A 75 34.55 16.41 -25.35
C PRO A 75 33.11 16.69 -25.77
N TYR A 76 32.19 15.87 -25.28
CA TYR A 76 30.77 15.96 -25.62
C TYR A 76 29.88 15.55 -24.46
N LEU A 77 28.60 15.91 -24.54
CA LEU A 77 27.57 15.41 -23.63
C LEU A 77 26.93 14.17 -24.23
N HIS A 78 26.90 13.08 -23.48
CA HIS A 78 26.18 11.87 -23.85
C HIS A 78 24.93 11.70 -22.99
N SER A 79 23.80 11.43 -23.65
CA SER A 79 22.52 11.21 -22.97
C SER A 79 22.35 9.74 -22.59
N TYR A 80 21.97 9.50 -21.35
CA TYR A 80 21.58 8.20 -20.83
C TYR A 80 20.16 8.29 -20.28
N CYS A 81 19.26 7.45 -20.78
CA CYS A 81 17.93 7.29 -20.22
C CYS A 81 17.94 6.10 -19.25
N VAL A 82 17.61 6.35 -17.99
CA VAL A 82 17.58 5.32 -16.94
C VAL A 82 16.16 5.19 -16.43
N ASP A 83 15.67 3.96 -16.39
CA ASP A 83 14.44 3.63 -15.68
C ASP A 83 14.73 3.58 -14.18
N LEU A 84 14.06 4.44 -13.42
CA LEU A 84 14.21 4.56 -11.97
C LEU A 84 13.15 3.76 -11.19
N THR A 85 12.38 2.89 -11.87
CA THR A 85 11.41 1.99 -11.23
C THR A 85 12.04 0.79 -10.53
#